data_AF-A0A366CVE2-F1
#
_entry.id   AF-A0A366CVE2-F1
#
_cell.length_a   1.000
_cell.length_b   1.000
_cell.length_c   1.000
_cell.angle_alpha   90.00
_cell.angle_beta   90.00
_cell.angle_gamma   90.00
#
_symmetry.space_group_name_H-M   'P 1'
#
loop_
_entity.id
_entity.type
_entity.pdbx_description
1 polymer ?
#
loop_
_entity_poly.entity_id
_entity_poly.type
_entity_poly.pdbx_seq_one_letter_code
_entity_poly.pdbx_strand_id
1 'polypeptide(L)'
;MPALETVIEPLRSLDWNDVEAVESATRKSFEQLTAHTHLLRDALTSLPDNPSLTVLCEHYDILDKVVLHDDHSGIRLRLHIFGPGYHDRPHNHRWTYASHILRGEYRHRLYGEAELDTEIDVSSLRAVHVRQERVGTSYALHHSAIHAVVAEPGTVSLVLRGPAIKERFLVMDAKNGQSWWQYGATNESPEAAAAKRMSAQRLEVLIASLDEWQLI
;
A
#
# COMPACT_ATOMS: atom_id res chain seq x y z
N MET A 1 -22.15 -5.12 -15.88
CA MET A 1 -20.83 -4.53 -15.57
C MET A 1 -20.29 -5.28 -14.36
N PRO A 2 -19.00 -5.63 -14.28
CA PRO A 2 -18.45 -6.24 -13.08
C PRO A 2 -18.64 -5.30 -11.89
N ALA A 3 -18.79 -5.86 -10.70
CA ALA A 3 -18.76 -5.09 -9.45
C ALA A 3 -17.37 -5.26 -8.81
N LEU A 4 -16.93 -4.32 -7.97
CA LEU A 4 -15.65 -4.46 -7.26
C LEU A 4 -15.54 -5.80 -6.52
N GLU A 5 -16.66 -6.26 -5.95
CA GLU A 5 -16.78 -7.56 -5.29
C GLU A 5 -16.36 -8.75 -6.18
N THR A 6 -16.64 -8.71 -7.48
CA THR A 6 -16.25 -9.79 -8.42
C THR A 6 -14.73 -9.89 -8.60
N VAL A 7 -14.00 -8.80 -8.35
CA VAL A 7 -12.54 -8.74 -8.37
C VAL A 7 -11.95 -9.27 -7.05
N ILE A 8 -12.63 -8.99 -5.92
CA ILE A 8 -12.14 -9.29 -4.58
C ILE A 8 -12.45 -10.72 -4.13
N GLU A 9 -13.66 -11.22 -4.42
CA GLU A 9 -14.14 -12.52 -3.94
C GLU A 9 -13.15 -13.68 -4.16
N PRO A 10 -12.53 -13.84 -5.35
CA PRO A 10 -11.59 -14.95 -5.58
C PRO A 10 -10.38 -14.92 -4.64
N LEU A 11 -9.97 -13.73 -4.18
CA LEU A 11 -8.78 -13.54 -3.34
C LEU A 11 -9.01 -14.03 -1.90
N ARG A 12 -10.26 -14.19 -1.45
CA ARG A 12 -10.61 -14.62 -0.08
C ARG A 12 -10.16 -16.03 0.25
N SER A 13 -10.02 -16.88 -0.76
CA SER A 13 -9.62 -18.29 -0.64
C SER A 13 -8.13 -18.53 -0.79
N LEU A 14 -7.36 -17.48 -1.06
CA LEU A 14 -5.95 -17.57 -1.39
C LEU A 14 -5.09 -17.83 -0.14
N ASP A 15 -4.08 -18.68 -0.26
CA ASP A 15 -2.99 -18.73 0.71
C ASP A 15 -2.06 -17.54 0.51
N TRP A 16 -2.15 -16.55 1.40
CA TRP A 16 -1.35 -15.34 1.34
C TRP A 16 0.12 -15.54 1.75
N ASN A 17 0.54 -16.73 2.18
CA ASN A 17 1.96 -17.05 2.35
C ASN A 17 2.59 -17.61 1.06
N ASP A 18 1.79 -18.09 0.11
CA ASP A 18 2.26 -18.45 -1.24
C ASP A 18 2.35 -17.19 -2.11
N VAL A 19 3.52 -16.54 -2.11
CA VAL A 19 3.72 -15.28 -2.83
C VAL A 19 3.57 -15.41 -4.35
N GLU A 20 3.83 -16.58 -4.92
CA GLU A 20 3.65 -16.83 -6.36
C GLU A 20 2.17 -16.91 -6.71
N ALA A 21 1.38 -17.61 -5.88
CA ALA A 21 -0.07 -17.62 -6.02
C ALA A 21 -0.67 -16.22 -5.83
N VAL A 22 -0.15 -15.44 -4.86
CA VAL A 22 -0.55 -14.04 -4.66
C VAL A 22 -0.25 -13.17 -5.87
N GLU A 23 0.95 -13.23 -6.44
CA GLU A 23 1.30 -12.49 -7.66
C GLU A 23 0.32 -12.83 -8.78
N SER A 24 0.12 -14.12 -9.06
CA SER A 24 -0.70 -14.58 -10.18
C SER A 24 -2.16 -14.18 -10.04
N ALA A 25 -2.73 -14.30 -8.83
CA ALA A 25 -4.12 -13.94 -8.55
C ALA A 25 -4.32 -12.42 -8.60
N THR A 26 -3.46 -11.67 -7.90
CA THR A 26 -3.61 -10.20 -7.81
C THR A 26 -3.31 -9.51 -9.13
N ARG A 27 -2.41 -10.04 -9.97
CA ARG A 27 -2.18 -9.53 -11.33
C ARG A 27 -3.46 -9.55 -12.17
N LYS A 28 -4.22 -10.66 -12.13
CA LYS A 28 -5.54 -10.74 -12.79
C LYS A 28 -6.54 -9.72 -12.23
N SER A 29 -6.53 -9.52 -10.91
CA SER A 29 -7.37 -8.50 -10.28
C SER A 29 -6.99 -7.08 -10.74
N PHE A 30 -5.70 -6.76 -10.83
CA PHE A 30 -5.23 -5.46 -11.33
C PHE A 30 -5.55 -5.26 -12.80
N GLU A 31 -5.41 -6.29 -13.65
CA GLU A 31 -5.84 -6.26 -15.05
C GLU A 31 -7.34 -5.93 -15.16
N GLN A 32 -8.20 -6.51 -14.33
CA GLN A 32 -9.63 -6.18 -14.31
C GLN A 32 -9.89 -4.74 -13.85
N LEU A 33 -9.25 -4.29 -12.76
CA LEU A 33 -9.42 -2.93 -12.24
C LEU A 33 -8.97 -1.86 -13.24
N THR A 34 -7.87 -2.12 -13.96
CA THR A 34 -7.32 -1.18 -14.96
C THR A 34 -8.07 -1.21 -16.28
N ALA A 35 -8.62 -2.35 -16.70
CA ALA A 35 -9.52 -2.43 -17.86
C ALA A 35 -10.90 -1.81 -17.59
N HIS A 36 -11.26 -1.62 -16.32
CA HIS A 36 -12.57 -1.14 -15.88
C HIS A 36 -12.43 -0.01 -14.86
N THR A 37 -11.84 1.12 -15.27
CA THR A 37 -11.59 2.28 -14.40
C THR A 37 -12.84 2.82 -13.70
N HIS A 38 -14.04 2.60 -14.26
CA HIS A 38 -15.31 2.89 -13.59
C HIS A 38 -15.43 2.23 -12.21
N LEU A 39 -14.83 1.05 -11.98
CA LEU A 39 -14.82 0.40 -10.66
C LEU A 39 -14.08 1.25 -9.62
N LEU A 40 -12.96 1.86 -10.01
CA LEU A 40 -12.19 2.74 -9.14
C LEU A 40 -12.92 4.07 -8.94
N ARG A 41 -13.51 4.62 -10.01
CA ARG A 41 -14.34 5.83 -9.96
C ARG A 41 -15.52 5.66 -9.01
N ASP A 42 -16.29 4.59 -9.14
CA ASP A 42 -17.47 4.31 -8.33
C ASP A 42 -17.08 4.12 -6.85
N ALA A 43 -15.98 3.39 -6.59
CA ALA A 43 -15.46 3.20 -5.24
C ALA A 43 -15.02 4.54 -4.61
N LEU A 44 -14.31 5.39 -5.34
CA LEU A 44 -13.86 6.70 -4.83
C LEU A 44 -14.99 7.71 -4.65
N THR A 45 -15.93 7.76 -5.60
CA THR A 45 -17.06 8.70 -5.54
C THR A 45 -18.05 8.35 -4.43
N SER A 46 -18.20 7.06 -4.09
CA SER A 46 -19.01 6.62 -2.95
C SER A 46 -18.30 6.75 -1.60
N LEU A 47 -16.98 6.96 -1.60
CA LEU A 47 -16.17 6.93 -0.38
C LEU A 47 -16.57 8.00 0.65
N PRO A 48 -16.85 9.27 0.30
CA PRO A 48 -17.29 10.28 1.26
C PRO A 48 -18.52 9.87 2.08
N ASP A 49 -19.42 9.09 1.49
CA ASP A 49 -20.65 8.58 2.11
C ASP A 49 -20.46 7.22 2.81
N ASN A 50 -19.21 6.73 2.90
CA ASN A 50 -18.88 5.46 3.54
C ASN A 50 -17.96 5.66 4.78
N PRO A 51 -18.54 5.93 5.97
CA PRO A 51 -17.80 6.11 7.22
C PRO A 51 -16.89 4.94 7.59
N SER A 52 -17.27 3.72 7.21
CA SER A 52 -16.52 2.51 7.55
C SER A 52 -15.18 2.41 6.82
N LEU A 53 -15.08 3.00 5.63
CA LEU A 53 -13.84 3.03 4.84
C LEU A 53 -13.06 4.34 5.01
N THR A 54 -13.74 5.48 5.14
CA THR A 54 -13.07 6.78 5.32
C THR A 54 -12.25 6.82 6.61
N VAL A 55 -12.72 6.19 7.69
CA VAL A 55 -11.97 6.09 8.95
C VAL A 55 -10.66 5.31 8.80
N LEU A 56 -10.53 4.48 7.74
CA LEU A 56 -9.34 3.69 7.42
C LEU A 56 -8.38 4.41 6.47
N CYS A 57 -8.77 5.58 5.94
CA CYS A 57 -7.93 6.38 5.05
C CYS A 57 -6.93 7.20 5.87
N GLU A 58 -5.67 7.17 5.43
CA GLU A 58 -4.55 7.74 6.18
C GLU A 58 -3.81 8.79 5.34
N HIS A 59 -3.45 9.91 5.95
CA HIS A 59 -2.56 10.93 5.40
C HIS A 59 -1.26 10.95 6.21
N TYR A 60 -0.14 10.73 5.55
CA TYR A 60 1.21 10.90 6.10
C TYR A 60 1.93 12.03 5.36
N ASP A 61 3.05 12.48 5.94
CA ASP A 61 3.97 13.46 5.37
C ASP A 61 4.34 13.16 3.90
N ILE A 62 4.53 11.88 3.56
CA ILE A 62 5.02 11.45 2.24
C ILE A 62 4.03 10.59 1.44
N LEU A 63 2.90 10.19 2.03
CA LEU A 63 2.02 9.17 1.44
C LEU A 63 0.58 9.32 1.93
N ASP A 64 -0.35 9.39 0.99
CA ASP A 64 -1.76 9.15 1.25
C ASP A 64 -2.12 7.68 0.97
N LYS A 65 -2.94 7.11 1.84
CA LYS A 65 -3.52 5.77 1.68
C LYS A 65 -5.04 5.88 1.68
N VAL A 66 -5.65 5.68 0.52
CA VAL A 66 -7.12 5.71 0.36
C VAL A 66 -7.62 4.27 0.29
N VAL A 67 -8.52 3.87 1.19
CA VAL A 67 -9.05 2.50 1.24
C VAL A 67 -10.33 2.41 0.41
N LEU A 68 -10.33 1.52 -0.58
CA LEU A 68 -11.44 1.33 -1.52
C LEU A 68 -12.30 0.10 -1.18
N HIS A 69 -11.72 -0.87 -0.47
CA HIS A 69 -12.40 -2.07 -0.01
C HIS A 69 -11.73 -2.59 1.26
N ASP A 70 -12.52 -3.06 2.22
CA ASP A 70 -12.07 -3.79 3.40
C ASP A 70 -13.16 -4.79 3.80
N ASP A 71 -12.79 -6.02 4.15
CA ASP A 71 -13.75 -7.01 4.63
C ASP A 71 -13.19 -7.93 5.73
N HIS A 72 -14.07 -8.79 6.23
CA HIS A 72 -13.80 -9.72 7.33
C HIS A 72 -12.73 -10.79 7.01
N SER A 73 -12.45 -11.04 5.73
CA SER A 73 -11.34 -11.92 5.34
C SER A 73 -9.97 -11.26 5.57
N GLY A 74 -9.94 -9.96 5.86
CA GLY A 74 -8.72 -9.18 6.02
C GLY A 74 -8.17 -8.63 4.71
N ILE A 75 -8.82 -8.91 3.58
CA ILE A 75 -8.43 -8.36 2.28
C ILE A 75 -8.75 -6.88 2.23
N ARG A 76 -7.77 -6.09 1.78
CA ARG A 76 -7.92 -4.65 1.61
C ARG A 76 -7.36 -4.20 0.27
N LEU A 77 -8.17 -3.45 -0.47
CA LEU A 77 -7.75 -2.69 -1.64
C LEU A 77 -7.54 -1.24 -1.23
N ARG A 78 -6.41 -0.65 -1.63
CA ARG A 78 -6.10 0.76 -1.38
C ARG A 78 -5.38 1.40 -2.56
N LEU A 79 -5.50 2.71 -2.67
CA LEU A 79 -4.58 3.55 -3.43
C LEU A 79 -3.48 4.06 -2.52
N HIS A 80 -2.26 4.09 -3.04
CA HIS A 80 -1.12 4.80 -2.48
C HIS A 80 -0.81 5.98 -3.38
N ILE A 81 -0.87 7.20 -2.86
CA ILE A 81 -0.55 8.44 -3.58
C ILE A 81 0.63 9.12 -2.89
N PHE A 82 1.77 9.18 -3.58
CA PHE A 82 3.02 9.67 -3.01
C PHE A 82 3.09 11.20 -3.06
N GLY A 83 3.34 11.82 -1.91
CA GLY A 83 3.60 13.25 -1.79
C GLY A 83 5.07 13.60 -1.95
N PRO A 84 5.44 14.89 -1.88
CA PRO A 84 6.83 15.31 -1.76
C PRO A 84 7.38 14.95 -0.37
N GLY A 85 8.67 14.65 -0.30
CA GLY A 85 9.36 14.43 0.98
C GLY A 85 9.96 13.03 1.08
N TYR A 86 11.17 12.99 1.63
CA TYR A 86 12.14 11.89 1.62
C TYR A 86 11.58 10.46 1.47
N HIS A 87 12.18 9.75 0.52
CA HIS A 87 11.83 8.38 0.16
C HIS A 87 13.12 7.54 0.18
N ASP A 88 13.40 6.88 1.31
CA ASP A 88 14.25 5.67 1.42
C ASP A 88 14.12 5.13 2.85
N ARG A 89 12.95 4.57 3.17
CA ARG A 89 12.67 3.98 4.48
C ARG A 89 12.52 2.47 4.35
N PRO A 90 13.59 1.67 4.52
CA PRO A 90 13.50 0.22 4.51
C PRO A 90 12.48 -0.26 5.56
N HIS A 91 11.59 -1.15 5.18
CA HIS A 91 10.60 -1.72 6.08
C HIS A 91 10.15 -3.09 5.61
N ASN A 92 9.61 -3.88 6.54
CA ASN A 92 8.82 -5.06 6.21
C ASN A 92 7.33 -4.77 6.39
N HIS A 93 6.48 -5.77 6.14
CA HIS A 93 5.04 -5.63 6.28
C HIS A 93 4.47 -6.62 7.29
N ARG A 94 3.28 -6.28 7.78
CA ARG A 94 2.46 -7.16 8.63
C ARG A 94 1.65 -8.17 7.82
N TRP A 95 1.62 -8.04 6.51
CA TRP A 95 0.82 -8.79 5.56
C TRP A 95 1.62 -8.99 4.28
N THR A 96 1.36 -10.08 3.57
CA THR A 96 1.74 -10.21 2.16
C THR A 96 0.85 -9.28 1.35
N TYR A 97 1.42 -8.63 0.35
CA TYR A 97 0.68 -7.72 -0.51
C TYR A 97 1.18 -7.77 -1.95
N ALA A 98 0.36 -7.25 -2.85
CA ALA A 98 0.73 -6.94 -4.21
C ALA A 98 0.44 -5.48 -4.53
N SER A 99 1.20 -4.91 -5.45
CA SER A 99 1.05 -3.53 -5.91
C SER A 99 1.07 -3.46 -7.43
N HIS A 100 0.35 -2.49 -7.98
CA HIS A 100 0.31 -2.18 -9.40
C HIS A 100 0.40 -0.67 -9.63
N ILE A 101 1.35 -0.23 -10.45
CA ILE A 101 1.61 1.21 -10.67
C ILE A 101 0.65 1.75 -11.73
N LEU A 102 -0.17 2.73 -11.35
CA LEU A 102 -1.12 3.42 -12.22
C LEU A 102 -0.52 4.67 -12.87
N ARG A 103 0.34 5.38 -12.13
CA ARG A 103 0.96 6.64 -12.57
C ARG A 103 2.33 6.80 -11.93
N GLY A 104 3.28 7.37 -12.65
CA GLY A 104 4.63 7.62 -12.16
C GLY A 104 5.48 6.36 -12.17
N GLU A 105 6.45 6.29 -11.26
CA GLU A 105 7.37 5.16 -11.17
C GLU A 105 8.00 5.02 -9.78
N TYR A 106 8.51 3.82 -9.51
CA TYR A 106 9.25 3.50 -8.30
C TYR A 106 10.69 3.14 -8.61
N ARG A 107 11.63 3.68 -7.83
CA ARG A 107 12.87 2.98 -7.56
C ARG A 107 12.63 2.05 -6.39
N HIS A 108 12.49 0.75 -6.66
CA HIS A 108 12.21 -0.28 -5.67
C HIS A 108 13.50 -1.03 -5.33
N ARG A 109 13.82 -1.09 -4.03
CA ARG A 109 14.93 -1.87 -3.49
C ARG A 109 14.39 -3.02 -2.65
N LEU A 110 14.89 -4.22 -2.88
CA LEU A 110 14.78 -5.35 -1.95
C LEU A 110 16.11 -5.54 -1.24
N TYR A 111 16.04 -5.71 0.06
CA TYR A 111 17.18 -5.97 0.91
C TYR A 111 17.30 -7.46 1.19
N GLY A 112 18.52 -7.91 1.47
CA GLY A 112 18.77 -9.28 1.91
C GLY A 112 18.08 -9.57 3.24
N GLU A 113 18.06 -10.85 3.62
CA GLU A 113 17.57 -11.25 4.93
C GLU A 113 18.34 -10.54 6.05
N ALA A 114 17.60 -10.05 7.03
CA ALA A 114 18.15 -9.45 8.24
C ALA A 114 17.21 -9.78 9.40
N GLU A 115 17.79 -9.99 10.59
CA GLU A 115 17.00 -10.02 11.81
C GLU A 115 16.53 -8.59 12.12
N LEU A 116 15.22 -8.44 12.35
CA LEU A 116 14.59 -7.14 12.49
C LEU A 116 14.27 -6.85 13.95
N ASP A 117 15.00 -5.89 14.51
CA ASP A 117 14.72 -5.27 15.79
C ASP A 117 15.07 -3.77 15.74
N THR A 118 14.77 -3.05 16.82
CA THR A 118 15.02 -1.60 16.89
C THR A 118 16.49 -1.21 17.09
N GLU A 119 17.38 -2.17 17.30
CA GLU A 119 18.82 -2.00 17.43
C GLU A 119 19.56 -2.30 16.12
N ILE A 120 18.83 -2.68 15.05
CA ILE A 120 19.41 -2.96 13.74
C ILE A 120 20.27 -1.80 13.24
N ASP A 121 21.49 -2.11 12.82
CA ASP A 121 22.32 -1.17 12.07
C ASP A 121 21.75 -1.03 10.66
N VAL A 122 20.97 0.02 10.43
CA VAL A 122 20.34 0.30 9.13
C VAL A 122 21.38 0.40 8.01
N SER A 123 22.62 0.80 8.30
CA SER A 123 23.69 0.90 7.31
C SER A 123 24.22 -0.47 6.85
N SER A 124 23.96 -1.53 7.62
CA SER A 124 24.29 -2.91 7.26
C SER A 124 23.34 -3.50 6.22
N LEU A 125 22.18 -2.87 5.98
CA LEU A 125 21.20 -3.36 5.01
C LEU A 125 21.76 -3.30 3.58
N ARG A 126 21.92 -4.46 2.97
CA ARG A 126 22.39 -4.59 1.59
C ARG A 126 21.22 -4.78 0.64
N ALA A 127 21.04 -3.85 -0.28
CA ALA A 127 20.12 -4.05 -1.41
C ALA A 127 20.65 -5.19 -2.30
N VAL A 128 19.86 -6.25 -2.42
CA VAL A 128 20.16 -7.42 -3.26
C VAL A 128 19.47 -7.35 -4.62
N HIS A 129 18.45 -6.49 -4.72
CA HIS A 129 17.73 -6.23 -5.95
C HIS A 129 17.32 -4.76 -6.03
N VAL A 130 17.51 -4.13 -7.18
CA VAL A 130 17.08 -2.75 -7.44
C VAL A 130 16.45 -2.70 -8.82
N ARG A 131 15.22 -2.20 -8.89
CA ARG A 131 14.49 -2.03 -10.14
C ARG A 131 13.85 -0.65 -10.23
N GLN A 132 13.69 -0.21 -11.47
CA GLN A 132 12.79 0.89 -11.81
C GLN A 132 11.47 0.26 -12.25
N GLU A 133 10.46 0.33 -11.40
CA GLU A 133 9.12 -0.16 -11.72
C GLU A 133 8.31 0.99 -12.32
N ARG A 134 7.66 0.73 -13.46
CA ARG A 134 6.92 1.74 -14.24
C ARG A 134 5.43 1.44 -14.26
N VAL A 135 4.63 2.40 -14.75
CA VAL A 135 3.20 2.21 -15.02
C VAL A 135 2.92 0.86 -15.69
N GLY A 136 1.90 0.15 -15.22
CA GLY A 136 1.52 -1.18 -15.67
C GLY A 136 2.28 -2.32 -14.98
N THR A 137 3.37 -2.02 -14.27
CA THR A 137 4.12 -3.06 -13.53
C THR A 137 3.36 -3.48 -12.29
N SER A 138 3.29 -4.80 -12.07
CA SER A 138 2.79 -5.41 -10.84
C SER A 138 3.88 -6.23 -10.16
N TYR A 139 3.83 -6.31 -8.84
CA TYR A 139 4.67 -7.21 -8.06
C TYR A 139 3.95 -7.63 -6.77
N ALA A 140 4.35 -8.77 -6.20
CA ALA A 140 3.94 -9.20 -4.86
C ALA A 140 5.16 -9.30 -3.94
N LEU A 141 4.97 -8.95 -2.66
CA LEU A 141 5.97 -9.12 -1.62
C LEU A 141 5.39 -9.92 -0.47
N HIS A 142 6.10 -10.99 -0.11
CA HIS A 142 5.87 -11.71 1.12
C HIS A 142 6.09 -10.77 2.32
N HIS A 143 5.30 -10.94 3.38
CA HIS A 143 5.34 -10.10 4.57
C HIS A 143 6.74 -10.02 5.25
N SER A 144 7.62 -11.00 5.02
CA SER A 144 8.99 -11.00 5.57
C SER A 144 9.98 -10.16 4.77
N ALA A 145 9.67 -9.84 3.50
CA ALA A 145 10.57 -9.09 2.64
C ALA A 145 10.81 -7.68 3.20
N ILE A 146 12.08 -7.26 3.20
CA ILE A 146 12.49 -5.91 3.56
C ILE A 146 12.66 -5.14 2.26
N HIS A 147 11.94 -4.03 2.12
CA HIS A 147 11.98 -3.23 0.92
C HIS A 147 11.91 -1.73 1.22
N ALA A 148 12.35 -0.94 0.24
CA ALA A 148 12.12 0.50 0.20
C ALA A 148 11.68 0.90 -1.19
N VAL A 149 10.82 1.92 -1.27
CA VAL A 149 10.37 2.54 -2.51
C VAL A 149 10.68 4.02 -2.45
N VAL A 150 11.27 4.52 -3.53
CA VAL A 150 11.41 5.95 -3.82
C VAL A 150 10.51 6.26 -5.00
N ALA A 151 9.62 7.24 -4.84
CA ALA A 151 8.66 7.61 -5.87
C ALA A 151 8.66 9.12 -6.07
N GLU A 152 8.46 9.57 -7.30
CA GLU A 152 8.22 10.99 -7.56
C GLU A 152 6.86 11.42 -7.01
N PRO A 153 6.68 12.69 -6.60
CA PRO A 153 5.39 13.21 -6.18
C PRO A 153 4.30 12.98 -7.23
N GLY A 154 3.12 12.55 -6.79
CA GLY A 154 2.00 12.18 -7.64
C GLY A 154 2.10 10.77 -8.23
N THR A 155 3.07 9.94 -7.83
CA THR A 155 3.06 8.51 -8.19
C THR A 155 1.89 7.83 -7.50
N VAL A 156 1.15 6.99 -8.23
CA VAL A 156 -0.04 6.29 -7.75
C VAL A 156 0.09 4.79 -7.99
N SER A 157 -0.21 3.98 -6.98
CA SER A 157 -0.41 2.55 -7.15
C SER A 157 -1.68 2.04 -6.49
N LEU A 158 -2.23 0.98 -7.09
CA LEU A 158 -3.13 0.08 -6.40
C LEU A 158 -2.30 -0.83 -5.50
N VAL A 159 -2.84 -1.14 -4.33
CA VAL A 159 -2.26 -2.12 -3.41
C VAL A 159 -3.37 -3.04 -2.91
N LEU A 160 -3.19 -4.33 -3.15
CA LEU A 160 -4.00 -5.40 -2.59
C LEU A 160 -3.19 -6.07 -1.49
N ARG A 161 -3.72 -6.14 -0.27
CA ARG A 161 -3.10 -6.90 0.81
C ARG A 161 -4.04 -7.96 1.36
N GLY A 162 -3.44 -9.01 1.90
CA GLY A 162 -4.14 -10.05 2.63
C GLY A 162 -4.28 -9.75 4.12
N PRO A 163 -4.67 -10.79 4.90
CA PRO A 163 -4.77 -10.71 6.35
C PRO A 163 -3.47 -10.26 7.00
N ALA A 164 -3.59 -9.55 8.13
CA ALA A 164 -2.45 -9.25 8.96
C ALA A 164 -2.02 -10.52 9.73
N ILE A 165 -0.75 -10.88 9.61
CA ILE A 165 -0.14 -12.04 10.29
C ILE A 165 0.91 -11.64 11.33
N LYS A 166 1.23 -10.34 11.41
CA LYS A 166 2.04 -9.74 12.47
C LYS A 166 1.30 -8.59 13.13
N GLU A 167 1.63 -8.32 14.38
CA GLU A 167 1.10 -7.17 15.11
C GLU A 167 1.76 -5.84 14.71
N ARG A 168 3.03 -5.92 14.31
CA ARG A 168 3.89 -4.77 14.01
C ARG A 168 4.85 -5.05 12.85
N PHE A 169 5.40 -3.98 12.30
CA PHE A 169 6.47 -4.01 11.32
C PHE A 169 7.52 -2.97 11.67
N LEU A 170 8.75 -3.19 11.25
CA LEU A 170 9.86 -2.28 11.54
C LEU A 170 10.00 -1.30 10.38
N VAL A 171 10.04 -0.01 10.69
CA VAL A 171 10.43 1.03 9.76
C VAL A 171 11.83 1.49 10.14
N MET A 172 12.68 1.66 9.14
CA MET A 172 14.06 2.12 9.27
C MET A 172 14.23 3.36 8.41
N ASP A 173 15.06 4.31 8.86
CA ASP A 173 15.42 5.50 8.12
C ASP A 173 16.92 5.45 7.81
N ALA A 174 17.23 5.22 6.53
CA ALA A 174 18.61 5.09 6.08
C ALA A 174 19.42 6.39 6.19
N LYS A 175 18.77 7.56 6.33
CA LYS A 175 19.43 8.85 6.43
C LYS A 175 20.00 9.11 7.83
N ASN A 176 19.26 8.74 8.87
CA ASN A 176 19.63 9.02 10.25
C ASN A 176 19.94 7.76 11.08
N GLY A 177 19.76 6.57 10.50
CA GLY A 177 20.04 5.28 11.14
C GLY A 177 19.00 4.87 12.18
N GLN A 178 17.89 5.58 12.30
CA GLN A 178 16.84 5.25 13.27
C GLN A 178 15.97 4.11 12.77
N SER A 179 15.44 3.33 13.72
CA SER A 179 14.41 2.33 13.46
C SER A 179 13.35 2.36 14.55
N TRP A 180 12.11 2.04 14.19
CA TRP A 180 10.99 2.04 15.12
C TRP A 180 9.92 1.03 14.70
N TRP A 181 9.23 0.48 15.70
CA TRP A 181 8.07 -0.37 15.47
C TRP A 181 6.85 0.47 15.12
N GLN A 182 6.18 0.10 14.03
CA GLN A 182 4.84 0.60 13.71
C GLN A 182 3.81 -0.50 13.92
N TYR A 183 2.78 -0.18 14.70
CA TYR A 183 1.74 -1.11 15.12
C TYR A 183 0.51 -1.02 14.22
N GLY A 184 -0.34 -2.05 14.30
CA GLY A 184 -1.67 -1.99 13.71
C GLY A 184 -2.70 -1.21 14.49
N ALA A 185 -3.84 -0.96 13.83
CA ALA A 185 -5.00 -0.28 14.41
C ALA A 185 -5.42 -0.82 15.78
N THR A 186 -5.29 -2.13 16.02
CA THR A 186 -5.65 -2.76 17.30
C THR A 186 -4.75 -2.36 18.47
N ASN A 187 -3.50 -1.98 18.19
CA ASN A 187 -2.45 -1.74 19.19
C ASN A 187 -1.88 -0.31 19.12
N GLU A 188 -2.44 0.56 18.28
CA GLU A 188 -2.01 1.95 18.17
C GLU A 188 -2.78 2.86 19.12
N SER A 189 -2.15 3.94 19.58
CA SER A 189 -2.81 4.90 20.46
C SER A 189 -3.89 5.69 19.70
N PRO A 190 -4.95 6.16 20.38
CA PRO A 190 -5.96 7.02 19.76
C PRO A 190 -5.38 8.29 19.13
N GLU A 191 -4.34 8.87 19.74
CA GLU A 191 -3.66 10.06 19.24
C GLU A 191 -2.91 9.77 17.94
N ALA A 192 -2.19 8.63 17.88
CA ALA A 192 -1.50 8.21 16.67
C ALA A 192 -2.48 7.91 15.53
N ALA A 193 -3.62 7.27 15.84
CA ALA A 193 -4.69 7.02 14.88
C ALA A 193 -5.32 8.33 14.36
N ALA A 194 -5.56 9.30 15.24
CA ALA A 194 -6.11 10.60 14.88
C ALA A 194 -5.13 11.43 14.05
N ALA A 195 -3.84 11.41 14.39
CA ALA A 195 -2.80 12.21 13.73
C ALA A 195 -2.61 11.87 12.25
N LYS A 196 -2.80 10.60 11.87
CA LYS A 196 -2.71 10.13 10.49
C LYS A 196 -4.06 10.08 9.78
N ARG A 197 -5.18 10.39 10.44
CA ARG A 197 -6.50 10.26 9.82
C ARG A 197 -6.64 11.27 8.69
N MET A 198 -7.04 10.80 7.51
CA MET A 198 -7.29 11.67 6.38
C MET A 198 -8.53 12.54 6.65
N SER A 199 -8.42 13.85 6.39
CA SER A 199 -9.57 14.76 6.45
C SER A 199 -10.43 14.64 5.18
N ALA A 200 -11.70 15.02 5.28
CA ALA A 200 -12.60 15.06 4.12
C ALA A 200 -12.05 15.97 3.01
N GLN A 201 -11.52 17.14 3.37
CA GLN A 201 -10.93 18.08 2.41
C GLN A 201 -9.71 17.47 1.70
N ARG A 202 -8.87 16.70 2.41
CA ARG A 202 -7.74 16.01 1.76
C ARG A 202 -8.24 14.96 0.78
N LEU A 203 -9.27 14.20 1.16
CA LEU A 203 -9.87 13.20 0.28
C LEU A 203 -10.45 13.84 -0.99
N GLU A 204 -11.18 14.95 -0.88
CA GLU A 204 -11.70 15.69 -2.04
C GLU A 204 -10.58 16.15 -2.98
N VAL A 205 -9.48 16.68 -2.44
CA VAL A 205 -8.30 17.07 -3.22
C VAL A 205 -7.69 15.87 -3.96
N LEU A 206 -7.60 14.72 -3.31
CA LEU A 206 -7.08 13.50 -3.93
C LEU A 206 -7.98 13.00 -5.05
N ILE A 207 -9.30 12.99 -4.85
CA ILE A 207 -10.27 12.59 -5.88
C ILE A 207 -10.16 13.52 -7.09
N ALA A 208 -10.12 14.83 -6.89
CA ALA A 208 -9.94 15.79 -7.97
C ALA A 208 -8.61 15.58 -8.72
N SER A 209 -7.53 15.28 -8.01
CA SER A 209 -6.22 15.00 -8.63
C SER A 209 -6.26 13.72 -9.48
N LEU A 210 -6.93 12.67 -8.99
CA LEU A 210 -7.07 11.40 -9.71
C LEU A 210 -7.90 11.55 -10.99
N ASP A 211 -8.94 12.39 -10.97
CA ASP A 211 -9.75 12.74 -12.15
C ASP A 211 -8.94 13.56 -13.17
N GLU A 212 -8.20 14.58 -12.71
CA GLU A 212 -7.29 15.37 -13.55
C GLU A 212 -6.24 14.49 -14.25
N TRP A 213 -5.71 13.50 -13.54
CA TRP A 213 -4.74 12.53 -14.09
C TRP A 213 -5.36 11.42 -14.93
N GLN A 214 -6.69 11.45 -15.14
CA GLN A 214 -7.44 10.45 -15.91
C GLN A 214 -7.24 9.02 -15.38
N LEU A 215 -7.02 8.88 -14.07
CA LEU A 215 -6.92 7.57 -13.43
C LEU A 215 -8.27 7.01 -13.02
N ILE A 216 -9.27 7.90 -12.88
CA ILE A 216 -10.64 7.51 -12.60
C ILE A 216 -11.61 8.06 -13.61
#